data_AF-A0A936ZHN9-F1
#
_entry.id   AF-A0A936ZHN9-F1
#
_cell.length_a   1.000
_cell.length_b   1.000
_cell.length_c   1.000
_cell.angle_alpha   90.00
_cell.angle_beta   90.00
_cell.angle_gamma   90.00
#
_symmetry.space_group_name_H-M   'P 1'
#
loop_
_entity.id
_entity.type
_entity.pdbx_description
1 polymer ?
#
loop_
_entity_poly.entity_id
_entity_poly.type
_entity_poly.pdbx_seq_one_letter_code
_entity_poly.pdbx_strand_id
1 'polypeptide(L)'
;MGTAAKRIGDVVGRVVKGFGGCNIIDLTASSDRSVEKGTRDTKKVFALVLHQMACCHQRRDPLRSYLGIKAHYAILPDGRILQLHGVDKLIWASHGFNNGSVAVEFAGNFPNIHGKWWKGDTYGRNKVTAAQIEAGRCLVRHLVRTIGLRTVLAHRQSSDTRENDPGPDIWYNVGQWAVTTLGLSDGGPGFKVGSGKPILDAWRTWGTSGLVREAEAEVGFQTEFNFEEGEETEDELWRGEPEGNFEGEVPFAEALRDPRAKGPGIYTLFKGGKRLYAGRADNLQRRLATHLWYMKKHDANVGDYAVKLTPLAGADPSKLSRVESATIRHWGTRTQGGPLTNVKTRELEVLPLSTEAWT
;
A
#
# COMPACT_ATOMS: atom_id res chain seq x y z
N MET A 1 1.05 -60.78 5.43
CA MET A 1 0.36 -59.75 6.22
C MET A 1 1.41 -58.94 6.95
N GLY A 2 1.60 -57.67 6.59
CA GLY A 2 2.64 -56.81 7.16
C GLY A 2 2.23 -55.36 7.03
N THR A 3 1.34 -54.91 7.91
CA THR A 3 0.96 -53.51 8.06
C THR A 3 2.10 -52.77 8.74
N ALA A 4 2.93 -52.08 7.95
CA ALA A 4 3.90 -51.13 8.45
C ALA A 4 3.14 -49.88 8.96
N ALA A 5 2.93 -49.82 10.28
CA ALA A 5 2.48 -48.62 10.95
C ALA A 5 3.52 -47.51 10.74
N LYS A 6 3.18 -46.53 9.91
CA LYS A 6 3.99 -45.33 9.66
C LYS A 6 4.05 -44.54 10.97
N ARG A 7 5.23 -44.50 11.60
CA ARG A 7 5.49 -43.72 12.82
C ARG A 7 5.02 -42.27 12.60
N ILE A 8 4.05 -41.84 13.40
CA ILE A 8 3.60 -40.45 13.47
C ILE A 8 4.70 -39.70 14.22
N GLY A 9 5.59 -39.03 13.48
CA GLY A 9 6.50 -38.06 14.07
C GLY A 9 5.71 -36.82 14.50
N ASP A 10 5.96 -36.35 15.72
CA ASP A 10 5.47 -35.05 16.16
C ASP A 10 6.08 -33.98 15.28
N VAL A 11 5.23 -33.20 14.59
CA VAL A 11 5.69 -32.00 13.88
C VAL A 11 5.94 -30.94 14.94
N VAL A 12 7.15 -30.91 15.47
CA VAL A 12 7.61 -29.89 16.40
C VAL A 12 8.19 -28.75 15.57
N GLY A 13 7.36 -27.78 15.21
CA GLY A 13 7.85 -26.55 14.60
C GLY A 13 8.75 -25.81 15.57
N ARG A 14 9.96 -25.44 15.14
CA ARG A 14 10.84 -24.61 15.96
C ARG A 14 10.32 -23.19 15.93
N VAL A 15 9.92 -22.65 17.08
CA VAL A 15 9.63 -21.21 17.16
C VAL A 15 10.95 -20.48 17.01
N VAL A 16 11.14 -19.86 15.85
CA VAL A 16 12.23 -18.91 15.64
C VAL A 16 11.66 -17.55 16.01
N LYS A 17 12.09 -17.02 17.15
CA LYS A 17 11.84 -15.61 17.46
C LYS A 17 12.59 -14.78 16.43
N GLY A 18 11.87 -14.25 15.45
CA GLY A 18 12.40 -13.24 14.56
C GLY A 18 12.74 -11.99 15.37
N PHE A 19 13.88 -11.37 15.08
CA PHE A 19 14.28 -10.11 15.72
C PHE A 19 13.21 -9.03 15.49
N GLY A 20 12.67 -8.48 16.59
CA GLY A 20 11.59 -7.47 16.59
C GLY A 20 10.20 -7.99 16.93
N GLY A 21 10.08 -9.16 17.60
CA GLY A 21 8.81 -9.66 18.14
C GLY A 21 7.98 -10.52 17.18
N CYS A 22 8.54 -10.90 16.02
CA CYS A 22 7.85 -11.77 15.07
C CYS A 22 8.00 -13.23 15.44
N ASN A 23 6.91 -13.90 15.83
CA ASN A 23 6.92 -15.33 16.11
C ASN A 23 6.70 -16.10 14.80
N ILE A 24 7.81 -16.50 14.16
CA ILE A 24 7.79 -17.35 12.96
C ILE A 24 8.03 -18.79 13.40
N ILE A 25 7.12 -19.68 13.02
CA ILE A 25 7.25 -21.12 13.26
C ILE A 25 7.94 -21.72 12.04
N ASP A 26 9.18 -22.17 12.24
CA ASP A 26 9.95 -22.84 11.19
C ASP A 26 9.45 -24.27 11.02
N LEU A 27 8.87 -24.54 9.84
CA LEU A 27 8.39 -25.83 9.38
C LEU A 27 9.15 -26.29 8.12
N THR A 28 10.28 -25.66 7.80
CA THR A 28 11.02 -25.93 6.55
C THR A 28 11.53 -27.36 6.46
N ALA A 29 11.84 -27.99 7.60
CA ALA A 29 12.26 -29.39 7.65
C ALA A 29 11.11 -30.38 7.35
N SER A 30 9.86 -29.99 7.61
CA SER A 30 8.68 -30.87 7.48
C SER A 30 7.85 -30.59 6.23
N SER A 31 8.09 -29.48 5.54
CA SER A 31 7.30 -29.06 4.38
C SER A 31 7.55 -29.92 3.14
N ASP A 32 6.54 -30.05 2.29
CA ASP A 32 6.58 -30.90 1.10
C ASP A 32 7.58 -30.37 0.07
N ARG A 33 8.71 -31.06 -0.07
CA ARG A 33 9.78 -30.68 -1.00
C ARG A 33 9.35 -30.75 -2.48
N SER A 34 8.25 -31.44 -2.81
CA SER A 34 7.79 -31.57 -4.21
C SER A 34 7.41 -30.23 -4.86
N VAL A 35 7.09 -29.22 -4.04
CA VAL A 35 6.75 -27.88 -4.51
C VAL A 35 7.97 -27.03 -4.86
N GLU A 36 9.16 -27.38 -4.35
CA GLU A 36 10.42 -26.70 -4.64
C GLU A 36 10.86 -27.02 -6.07
N LYS A 37 11.28 -25.99 -6.81
CA LYS A 37 11.70 -26.07 -8.21
C LYS A 37 13.19 -25.79 -8.40
N GLY A 38 13.92 -25.75 -7.29
CA GLY A 38 15.35 -25.50 -7.24
C GLY A 38 15.71 -24.49 -6.15
N THR A 39 16.99 -24.15 -6.12
CA THR A 39 17.56 -23.14 -5.23
C THR A 39 18.05 -21.96 -6.05
N ARG A 40 18.04 -20.76 -5.45
CA ARG A 40 18.49 -19.50 -6.05
C ARG A 40 19.28 -18.69 -5.03
N ASP A 41 20.14 -17.80 -5.54
CA ASP A 41 20.85 -16.83 -4.71
C ASP A 41 19.85 -15.89 -4.02
N THR A 42 19.94 -15.79 -2.70
CA THR A 42 19.07 -14.95 -1.87
C THR A 42 19.22 -13.47 -2.21
N LYS A 43 20.36 -13.03 -2.75
CA LYS A 43 20.57 -11.65 -3.23
C LYS A 43 19.67 -11.28 -4.42
N LYS A 44 19.16 -12.28 -5.16
CA LYS A 44 18.20 -12.07 -6.25
C LYS A 44 16.75 -12.00 -5.77
N VAL A 45 16.50 -12.28 -4.50
CA VAL A 45 15.16 -12.25 -3.90
C VAL A 45 14.93 -10.89 -3.27
N PHE A 46 13.97 -10.15 -3.80
CA PHE A 46 13.78 -8.75 -3.47
C PHE A 46 12.34 -8.33 -3.26
N ALA A 47 11.41 -9.23 -3.61
CA ALA A 47 9.98 -8.98 -3.55
C ALA A 47 9.26 -9.98 -2.64
N LEU A 48 8.14 -9.54 -2.06
CA LEU A 48 7.17 -10.36 -1.36
C LEU A 48 5.88 -10.28 -2.17
N VAL A 49 5.36 -11.43 -2.59
CA VAL A 49 4.04 -11.50 -3.22
C VAL A 49 3.04 -11.94 -2.18
N LEU A 50 2.00 -11.13 -1.99
CA LEU A 50 0.88 -11.39 -1.11
C LEU A 50 -0.16 -12.24 -1.84
N HIS A 51 -0.63 -13.28 -1.17
CA HIS A 51 -1.65 -14.19 -1.66
C HIS A 51 -2.78 -14.39 -0.65
N GLN A 52 -3.97 -14.76 -1.13
CA GLN A 52 -4.96 -15.47 -0.32
C GLN A 52 -5.13 -16.91 -0.80
N MET A 53 -5.35 -17.83 0.15
CA MET A 53 -5.51 -19.25 -0.18
C MET A 53 -6.84 -19.55 -0.89
N ALA A 54 -7.81 -18.64 -0.82
CA ALA A 54 -9.19 -18.80 -1.28
C ALA A 54 -9.89 -20.03 -0.67
N CYS A 55 -9.44 -20.47 0.51
CA CYS A 55 -9.96 -21.62 1.24
C CYS A 55 -9.36 -21.67 2.65
N CYS A 56 -9.65 -22.79 3.34
CA CYS A 56 -8.72 -23.34 4.31
C CYS A 56 -8.55 -22.51 5.59
N HIS A 57 -9.47 -21.58 5.90
CA HIS A 57 -9.37 -20.66 7.03
C HIS A 57 -9.08 -21.37 8.36
N GLN A 58 -9.84 -22.42 8.68
CA GLN A 58 -9.63 -23.23 9.89
C GLN A 58 -9.33 -24.68 9.50
N ARG A 59 -8.21 -25.20 10.00
CA ARG A 59 -7.78 -26.60 9.83
C ARG A 59 -7.60 -27.20 11.22
N ARG A 60 -8.03 -28.46 11.39
CA ARG A 60 -7.96 -29.18 12.68
C ARG A 60 -6.52 -29.34 13.19
N ASP A 61 -5.58 -29.65 12.29
CA ASP A 61 -4.15 -29.73 12.58
C ASP A 61 -3.41 -28.75 11.65
N PRO A 62 -3.33 -27.45 12.01
CA PRO A 62 -2.79 -26.44 11.11
C PRO A 62 -1.30 -26.69 10.83
N LEU A 63 -0.49 -27.09 11.82
CA LEU A 63 0.95 -27.28 11.61
C LEU A 63 1.27 -28.39 10.60
N ARG A 64 0.37 -29.37 10.43
CA ARG A 64 0.49 -30.39 9.36
C ARG A 64 -0.25 -30.01 8.08
N SER A 65 -1.43 -29.40 8.18
CA SER A 65 -2.34 -29.20 7.04
C SER A 65 -1.82 -28.20 6.00
N TYR A 66 -0.89 -27.30 6.38
CA TYR A 66 -0.32 -26.31 5.46
C TYR A 66 1.03 -26.70 4.86
N LEU A 67 1.60 -27.87 5.21
CA LEU A 67 2.92 -28.31 4.74
C LEU A 67 3.01 -28.50 3.22
N GLY A 68 1.88 -28.67 2.53
CA GLY A 68 1.79 -28.80 1.07
C GLY A 68 1.43 -27.51 0.33
N ILE A 69 1.33 -26.37 1.02
CA ILE A 69 1.03 -25.08 0.38
C ILE A 69 2.23 -24.65 -0.46
N LYS A 70 1.97 -24.22 -1.70
CA LYS A 70 2.98 -23.75 -2.65
C LYS A 70 3.38 -22.30 -2.38
N ALA A 71 3.95 -22.02 -1.20
CA ALA A 71 4.43 -20.69 -0.83
C ALA A 71 5.55 -20.78 0.20
N HIS A 72 6.33 -19.71 0.37
CA HIS A 72 7.40 -19.66 1.39
C HIS A 72 6.85 -19.52 2.80
N TYR A 73 5.76 -18.76 2.93
CA TYR A 73 5.11 -18.48 4.21
C TYR A 73 3.60 -18.70 4.13
N ALA A 74 3.01 -19.05 5.27
CA ALA A 74 1.56 -19.04 5.47
C ALA A 74 1.20 -18.25 6.74
N ILE A 75 0.11 -17.49 6.71
CA ILE A 75 -0.40 -16.73 7.85
C ILE A 75 -1.79 -17.22 8.23
N LEU A 76 -1.90 -17.75 9.44
CA LEU A 76 -3.11 -18.35 10.00
C LEU A 76 -4.05 -17.28 10.59
N PRO A 77 -5.36 -17.58 10.78
CA PRO A 77 -6.31 -16.60 11.33
C PRO A 77 -5.96 -16.07 12.71
N ASP A 78 -5.20 -16.84 13.50
CA ASP A 78 -4.72 -16.47 14.83
C ASP A 78 -3.40 -15.66 14.80
N GLY A 79 -2.90 -15.31 13.61
CA GLY A 79 -1.68 -14.51 13.44
C GLY A 79 -0.38 -15.32 13.51
N ARG A 80 -0.42 -16.64 13.66
CA ARG A 80 0.79 -17.45 13.52
C ARG A 80 1.32 -17.38 12.09
N ILE A 81 2.63 -17.12 11.98
CA ILE A 81 3.36 -17.14 10.71
C ILE A 81 4.10 -18.47 10.63
N LEU A 82 3.81 -19.26 9.61
CA LEU A 82 4.51 -20.50 9.31
C LEU A 82 5.52 -20.23 8.21
N GLN A 83 6.79 -20.58 8.43
CA GLN A 83 7.78 -20.63 7.36
C GLN A 83 7.84 -22.06 6.82
N LEU A 84 7.34 -22.24 5.60
CA LEU A 84 7.25 -23.53 4.93
C LEU A 84 8.50 -23.83 4.11
N HIS A 85 9.08 -22.82 3.46
CA HIS A 85 10.30 -23.00 2.67
C HIS A 85 11.28 -21.85 2.90
N GLY A 86 12.57 -22.15 2.74
CA GLY A 86 13.64 -21.16 2.81
C GLY A 86 13.52 -20.12 1.68
N VAL A 87 13.94 -18.88 1.95
CA VAL A 87 13.86 -17.78 0.96
C VAL A 87 14.71 -18.04 -0.29
N ASP A 88 15.72 -18.91 -0.17
CA ASP A 88 16.58 -19.42 -1.24
C ASP A 88 15.87 -20.42 -2.16
N LYS A 89 14.69 -20.94 -1.80
CA LYS A 89 13.95 -21.90 -2.63
C LYS A 89 13.13 -21.21 -3.71
N LEU A 90 13.20 -21.74 -4.93
CA LEU A 90 12.31 -21.34 -6.02
C LEU A 90 11.01 -22.13 -5.93
N ILE A 91 9.87 -21.43 -5.91
CA ILE A 91 8.53 -22.02 -5.89
C ILE A 91 7.69 -21.34 -6.97
N TRP A 92 6.87 -22.11 -7.68
CA TRP A 92 5.92 -21.58 -8.67
C TRP A 92 4.62 -21.12 -8.00
N ALA A 93 4.71 -20.03 -7.23
CA ALA A 93 3.60 -19.47 -6.47
C ALA A 93 2.96 -18.24 -7.14
N SER A 94 3.74 -17.45 -7.89
CA SER A 94 3.44 -16.07 -8.24
C SER A 94 3.65 -15.72 -9.72
N HIS A 95 3.59 -16.70 -10.62
CA HIS A 95 3.79 -16.55 -12.08
C HIS A 95 5.05 -15.73 -12.41
N GLY A 96 4.91 -14.61 -13.12
CA GLY A 96 6.02 -13.77 -13.59
C GLY A 96 6.93 -13.22 -12.48
N PHE A 97 6.52 -13.30 -11.20
CA PHE A 97 7.34 -12.85 -10.08
C PHE A 97 8.20 -13.95 -9.45
N ASN A 98 7.97 -15.22 -9.78
CA ASN A 98 8.57 -16.37 -9.13
C ASN A 98 10.08 -16.21 -8.89
N ASN A 99 10.86 -15.78 -9.89
CA ASN A 99 12.32 -15.75 -9.80
C ASN A 99 12.86 -14.76 -8.75
N GLY A 100 12.17 -13.63 -8.52
CA GLY A 100 12.64 -12.53 -7.68
C GLY A 100 11.90 -12.39 -6.36
N SER A 101 10.94 -13.27 -6.05
CA SER A 101 10.05 -13.11 -4.90
C SER A 101 9.94 -14.34 -4.01
N VAL A 102 9.65 -14.07 -2.74
CA VAL A 102 8.99 -15.04 -1.86
C VAL A 102 7.48 -14.81 -1.87
N ALA A 103 6.70 -15.85 -1.61
CA ALA A 103 5.25 -15.79 -1.53
C ALA A 103 4.77 -16.01 -0.10
N VAL A 104 3.72 -15.28 0.30
CA VAL A 104 2.99 -15.51 1.55
C VAL A 104 1.51 -15.72 1.28
N GLU A 105 0.96 -16.79 1.83
CA GLU A 105 -0.44 -17.17 1.71
C GLU A 105 -1.21 -16.85 2.99
N PHE A 106 -2.26 -16.04 2.88
CA PHE A 106 -3.18 -15.79 4.00
C PHE A 106 -4.29 -16.83 4.00
N ALA A 107 -4.42 -17.56 5.12
CA ALA A 107 -5.42 -18.60 5.27
C ALA A 107 -6.83 -18.01 5.35
N GLY A 108 -7.65 -18.31 4.34
CA GLY A 108 -9.03 -17.88 4.23
C GLY A 108 -9.47 -17.68 2.80
N ASN A 109 -10.78 -17.46 2.65
CA ASN A 109 -11.41 -16.99 1.43
C ASN A 109 -12.01 -15.61 1.72
N PHE A 110 -11.48 -14.57 1.07
CA PHE A 110 -11.79 -13.17 1.37
C PHE A 110 -12.55 -12.51 0.21
N PRO A 111 -13.46 -11.56 0.50
CA PRO A 111 -14.32 -10.98 -0.52
C PRO A 111 -13.53 -10.10 -1.48
N ASN A 112 -14.09 -9.87 -2.66
CA ASN A 112 -13.64 -8.80 -3.55
C ASN A 112 -14.30 -7.46 -3.18
N ILE A 113 -14.04 -6.42 -3.98
CA ILE A 113 -14.59 -5.07 -3.77
C ILE A 113 -16.13 -5.00 -3.84
N HIS A 114 -16.78 -6.02 -4.40
CA HIS A 114 -18.24 -6.14 -4.48
C HIS A 114 -18.80 -7.04 -3.38
N GLY A 115 -18.01 -7.39 -2.37
CA GLY A 115 -18.44 -8.30 -1.31
C GLY A 115 -18.66 -9.75 -1.78
N LYS A 116 -18.03 -10.17 -2.89
CA LYS A 116 -18.17 -11.54 -3.41
C LYS A 116 -16.94 -12.39 -3.08
N TRP A 117 -17.19 -13.60 -2.59
CA TRP A 117 -16.18 -14.61 -2.30
C TRP A 117 -16.04 -15.60 -3.45
N TRP A 118 -14.84 -16.17 -3.61
CA TRP A 118 -14.64 -17.26 -4.57
C TRP A 118 -15.34 -18.52 -4.06
N LYS A 119 -16.43 -18.95 -4.71
CA LYS A 119 -17.24 -20.12 -4.28
C LYS A 119 -17.48 -20.14 -2.76
N GLY A 120 -18.01 -19.03 -2.24
CA GLY A 120 -18.14 -18.78 -0.79
C GLY A 120 -18.89 -19.88 -0.01
N ASP A 121 -19.89 -20.52 -0.61
CA ASP A 121 -20.61 -21.63 0.02
C ASP A 121 -19.76 -22.90 0.16
N THR A 122 -18.73 -23.08 -0.69
CA THR A 122 -17.81 -24.23 -0.66
C THR A 122 -16.60 -23.97 0.23
N TYR A 123 -16.00 -22.79 0.13
CA TYR A 123 -14.70 -22.49 0.76
C TYR A 123 -14.80 -21.54 1.96
N GLY A 124 -16.01 -21.13 2.32
CA GLY A 124 -16.29 -20.19 3.40
C GLY A 124 -16.32 -18.74 2.93
N ARG A 125 -17.04 -17.91 3.66
CA ARG A 125 -17.09 -16.45 3.50
C ARG A 125 -16.33 -15.79 4.64
N ASN A 126 -15.00 -15.83 4.59
CA ASN A 126 -14.17 -15.36 5.71
C ASN A 126 -13.88 -13.86 5.59
N LYS A 127 -13.47 -13.27 6.73
CA LYS A 127 -12.88 -11.94 6.80
C LYS A 127 -11.44 -12.08 7.28
N VAL A 128 -10.56 -11.20 6.81
CA VAL A 128 -9.18 -11.15 7.29
C VAL A 128 -9.19 -10.71 8.76
N THR A 129 -8.48 -11.42 9.63
CA THR A 129 -8.44 -11.07 11.05
C THR A 129 -7.40 -9.98 11.33
N ALA A 130 -7.57 -9.24 12.42
CA ALA A 130 -6.57 -8.28 12.88
C ALA A 130 -5.21 -8.96 13.16
N ALA A 131 -5.24 -10.18 13.70
CA ALA A 131 -4.03 -10.97 13.97
C ALA A 131 -3.29 -11.33 12.67
N GLN A 132 -4.02 -11.66 11.59
CA GLN A 132 -3.44 -11.87 10.26
C GLN A 132 -2.79 -10.61 9.71
N ILE A 133 -3.45 -9.46 9.86
CA ILE A 133 -2.91 -8.16 9.41
C ILE A 133 -1.60 -7.86 10.13
N GLU A 134 -1.58 -7.95 11.46
CA GLU A 134 -0.37 -7.68 12.25
C GLU A 134 0.75 -8.67 11.95
N ALA A 135 0.43 -9.95 11.75
CA ALA A 135 1.38 -10.95 11.30
C ALA A 135 1.95 -10.64 9.92
N GLY A 136 1.11 -10.20 8.97
CA GLY A 136 1.55 -9.77 7.65
C GLY A 136 2.53 -8.61 7.70
N ARG A 137 2.19 -7.56 8.46
CA ARG A 137 3.09 -6.41 8.70
C ARG A 137 4.40 -6.82 9.36
N CYS A 138 4.31 -7.74 10.32
CA CYS A 138 5.47 -8.28 11.01
C CYS A 138 6.40 -9.05 10.06
N LEU A 139 5.84 -9.92 9.22
CA LEU A 139 6.60 -10.66 8.20
C LEU A 139 7.29 -9.72 7.21
N VAL A 140 6.60 -8.67 6.75
CA VAL A 140 7.20 -7.67 5.85
C VAL A 140 8.44 -7.03 6.51
N ARG A 141 8.31 -6.54 7.76
CA ARG A 141 9.45 -5.95 8.50
C ARG A 141 10.59 -6.95 8.68
N HIS A 142 10.26 -8.21 8.96
CA HIS A 142 11.26 -9.27 9.07
C HIS A 142 12.05 -9.42 7.76
N LEU A 143 11.37 -9.54 6.61
CA LEU A 143 12.00 -9.70 5.31
C LEU A 143 12.79 -8.48 4.85
N VAL A 144 12.33 -7.26 5.17
CA VAL A 144 13.13 -6.04 4.95
C VAL A 144 14.49 -6.15 5.63
N ARG A 145 14.53 -6.66 6.87
CA ARG A 145 15.76 -6.77 7.65
C ARG A 145 16.64 -7.94 7.23
N THR A 146 16.06 -9.09 6.91
CA THR A 146 16.82 -10.32 6.69
C THR A 146 17.27 -10.52 5.26
N ILE A 147 16.51 -10.02 4.28
CA ILE A 147 16.83 -10.19 2.85
C ILE A 147 16.90 -8.86 2.09
N GLY A 148 16.73 -7.72 2.75
CA GLY A 148 16.72 -6.41 2.08
C GLY A 148 15.52 -6.26 1.15
N LEU A 149 14.34 -6.76 1.57
CA LEU A 149 13.10 -6.64 0.81
C LEU A 149 12.86 -5.19 0.36
N ARG A 150 12.67 -4.98 -0.95
CA ARG A 150 12.46 -3.65 -1.56
C ARG A 150 11.10 -3.50 -2.25
N THR A 151 10.41 -4.62 -2.49
CA THR A 151 9.16 -4.65 -3.24
C THR A 151 8.11 -5.51 -2.54
N VAL A 152 6.85 -5.06 -2.54
CA VAL A 152 5.67 -5.82 -2.15
C VAL A 152 4.68 -5.83 -3.31
N LEU A 153 4.15 -7.00 -3.67
CA LEU A 153 3.31 -7.18 -4.86
C LEU A 153 2.07 -8.00 -4.50
N ALA A 154 1.02 -7.87 -5.31
CA ALA A 154 -0.12 -8.78 -5.31
C ALA A 154 0.03 -9.80 -6.44
N HIS A 155 -0.46 -11.02 -6.22
CA HIS A 155 -0.45 -12.04 -7.27
C HIS A 155 -1.27 -11.63 -8.51
N ARG A 156 -2.34 -10.84 -8.33
CA ARG A 156 -3.09 -10.20 -9.42
C ARG A 156 -2.19 -9.51 -10.45
N GLN A 157 -1.09 -8.90 -10.01
CA GLN A 157 -0.17 -8.17 -10.89
C GLN A 157 0.61 -9.06 -11.86
N SER A 158 0.57 -10.39 -11.73
CA SER A 158 1.22 -11.33 -12.65
C SER A 158 0.29 -12.33 -13.34
N SER A 159 -1.01 -12.37 -13.00
CA SER A 159 -1.99 -13.22 -13.68
C SER A 159 -3.42 -12.64 -13.67
N ASP A 160 -4.05 -12.58 -14.84
CA ASP A 160 -5.46 -12.23 -15.05
C ASP A 160 -6.45 -13.18 -14.35
N THR A 161 -6.11 -14.45 -14.22
CA THR A 161 -6.93 -15.46 -13.52
C THR A 161 -6.90 -15.31 -11.99
N ARG A 162 -6.03 -14.43 -11.47
CA ARG A 162 -5.83 -14.18 -10.03
C ARG A 162 -6.42 -12.84 -9.62
N GLU A 163 -7.60 -12.56 -10.15
CA GLU A 163 -8.21 -11.23 -10.06
C GLU A 163 -8.39 -10.74 -8.62
N ASN A 164 -8.86 -11.57 -7.70
CA ASN A 164 -9.04 -11.14 -6.30
C ASN A 164 -7.85 -11.49 -5.39
N ASP A 165 -6.67 -11.75 -5.93
CA ASP A 165 -5.53 -12.23 -5.14
C ASP A 165 -4.52 -11.10 -4.85
N PRO A 166 -4.27 -10.68 -3.60
CA PRO A 166 -4.73 -11.28 -2.33
C PRO A 166 -6.10 -10.81 -1.82
N GLY A 167 -6.67 -9.79 -2.46
CA GLY A 167 -7.94 -9.20 -2.06
C GLY A 167 -7.72 -7.83 -1.41
N PRO A 168 -8.78 -7.02 -1.34
CA PRO A 168 -8.68 -5.62 -0.94
C PRO A 168 -8.22 -5.45 0.52
N ASP A 169 -8.73 -6.26 1.45
CA ASP A 169 -8.38 -6.16 2.88
C ASP A 169 -6.89 -6.43 3.13
N ILE A 170 -6.34 -7.48 2.51
CA ILE A 170 -4.91 -7.82 2.64
C ILE A 170 -4.06 -6.77 1.95
N TRP A 171 -4.42 -6.38 0.72
CA TRP A 171 -3.66 -5.38 0.00
C TRP A 171 -3.60 -4.08 0.79
N TYR A 172 -4.73 -3.52 1.22
CA TYR A 172 -4.76 -2.26 1.92
C TYR A 172 -3.97 -2.30 3.24
N ASN A 173 -4.27 -3.30 4.08
CA ASN A 173 -3.74 -3.31 5.44
C ASN A 173 -2.28 -3.77 5.53
N VAL A 174 -1.77 -4.51 4.54
CA VAL A 174 -0.41 -5.05 4.52
C VAL A 174 0.41 -4.50 3.35
N GLY A 175 -0.07 -4.63 2.11
CA GLY A 175 0.63 -4.19 0.91
C GLY A 175 0.76 -2.66 0.83
N GLN A 176 -0.36 -1.96 0.75
CA GLN A 176 -0.41 -0.50 0.70
C GLN A 176 0.22 0.11 1.96
N TRP A 177 -0.04 -0.46 3.15
CA TRP A 177 0.66 -0.09 4.38
C TRP A 177 2.20 -0.17 4.24
N ALA A 178 2.74 -1.25 3.67
CA ALA A 178 4.17 -1.40 3.49
C ALA A 178 4.74 -0.39 2.47
N VAL A 179 3.98 -0.06 1.43
CA VAL A 179 4.33 1.01 0.49
C VAL A 179 4.39 2.36 1.21
N THR A 180 3.34 2.74 1.94
CA THR A 180 3.25 4.07 2.56
C THR A 180 4.14 4.24 3.79
N THR A 181 4.33 3.18 4.58
CA THR A 181 5.01 3.24 5.88
C THR A 181 6.47 2.86 5.79
N LEU A 182 6.81 1.87 4.96
CA LEU A 182 8.17 1.34 4.83
C LEU A 182 8.86 1.76 3.54
N GLY A 183 8.16 2.46 2.64
CA GLY A 183 8.71 2.92 1.37
C GLY A 183 8.98 1.81 0.35
N LEU A 184 8.39 0.63 0.54
CA LEU A 184 8.50 -0.47 -0.44
C LEU A 184 7.87 -0.06 -1.77
N SER A 185 8.40 -0.61 -2.86
CA SER A 185 7.80 -0.46 -4.19
C SER A 185 6.69 -1.50 -4.41
N ASP A 186 5.64 -1.14 -5.11
CA ASP A 186 4.68 -2.08 -5.73
C ASP A 186 4.74 -2.06 -7.26
N GLY A 187 5.75 -1.37 -7.79
CA GLY A 187 5.90 -1.07 -9.21
C GLY A 187 5.16 0.19 -9.69
N GLY A 188 4.30 0.78 -8.85
CA GLY A 188 3.56 2.00 -9.15
C GLY A 188 2.21 1.78 -9.85
N PRO A 189 1.46 2.86 -10.11
CA PRO A 189 0.16 2.80 -10.79
C PRO A 189 0.28 2.12 -12.17
N GLY A 190 -0.64 1.20 -12.46
CA GLY A 190 -0.65 0.46 -13.73
C GLY A 190 0.39 -0.68 -13.83
N PHE A 191 1.27 -0.87 -12.84
CA PHE A 191 2.27 -1.91 -12.91
C PHE A 191 1.67 -3.31 -12.86
N LYS A 192 2.10 -4.12 -13.83
CA LYS A 192 1.80 -5.54 -13.98
C LYS A 192 2.85 -6.20 -14.88
N VAL A 193 2.88 -7.53 -14.86
CA VAL A 193 3.69 -8.35 -15.78
C VAL A 193 2.81 -9.40 -16.46
N GLY A 194 3.15 -9.76 -17.69
CA GLY A 194 2.40 -10.76 -18.47
C GLY A 194 0.91 -10.43 -18.57
N SER A 195 0.07 -11.45 -18.34
CA SER A 195 -1.39 -11.31 -18.34
C SER A 195 -1.95 -10.65 -17.08
N GLY A 196 -1.11 -10.22 -16.12
CA GLY A 196 -1.58 -9.62 -14.87
C GLY A 196 -2.52 -8.43 -15.03
N LYS A 197 -3.11 -8.02 -13.91
CA LYS A 197 -3.90 -6.80 -13.76
C LYS A 197 -3.28 -5.92 -12.67
N PRO A 198 -3.21 -4.59 -12.87
CA PRO A 198 -2.69 -3.70 -11.84
C PRO A 198 -3.55 -3.74 -10.56
N ILE A 199 -2.97 -3.26 -9.46
CA ILE A 199 -3.73 -2.99 -8.24
C ILE A 199 -4.81 -1.95 -8.54
N LEU A 200 -6.04 -2.23 -8.13
CA LEU A 200 -7.16 -1.30 -8.26
C LEU A 200 -6.99 -0.12 -7.30
N ASP A 201 -7.39 1.08 -7.72
CA ASP A 201 -7.37 2.25 -6.84
C ASP A 201 -8.25 2.04 -5.60
N ALA A 202 -9.39 1.36 -5.76
CA ALA A 202 -10.27 0.98 -4.65
C ALA A 202 -9.58 0.08 -3.59
N TRP A 203 -8.54 -0.69 -3.96
CA TRP A 203 -7.76 -1.44 -2.97
C TRP A 203 -6.79 -0.54 -2.20
N ARG A 204 -6.35 0.57 -2.79
CA ARG A 204 -5.40 1.52 -2.19
C ARG A 204 -6.04 2.41 -1.13
N THR A 205 -7.36 2.61 -1.23
CA THR A 205 -8.18 3.38 -0.27
C THR A 205 -9.25 2.50 0.41
N TRP A 206 -9.02 1.19 0.47
CA TRP A 206 -10.01 0.26 1.02
C TRP A 206 -10.26 0.52 2.51
N GLY A 207 -11.51 0.42 2.95
CA GLY A 207 -11.87 0.57 4.37
C GLY A 207 -11.89 2.00 4.91
N THR A 208 -11.46 3.01 4.14
CA THR A 208 -11.64 4.42 4.51
C THR A 208 -13.00 4.99 4.12
N SER A 209 -13.70 4.35 3.17
CA SER A 209 -15.05 4.72 2.72
C SER A 209 -16.18 4.31 3.67
N GLY A 210 -15.91 3.48 4.69
CA GLY A 210 -16.92 2.99 5.64
C GLY A 210 -17.14 3.87 6.87
N LEU A 211 -16.18 4.75 7.21
CA LEU A 211 -16.26 5.62 8.39
C LEU A 211 -17.22 6.81 8.22
N VAL A 212 -17.69 7.08 7.00
CA VAL A 212 -18.66 8.15 6.72
C VAL A 212 -20.09 7.71 7.06
N ARG A 213 -20.42 6.42 6.93
CA ARG A 213 -21.80 5.92 7.12
C ARG A 213 -22.24 5.75 8.57
N GLU A 214 -21.32 5.57 9.51
CA GLU A 214 -21.68 5.45 10.95
C GLU A 214 -21.78 6.82 11.63
N ALA A 215 -21.15 7.87 11.08
CA ALA A 215 -21.27 9.23 11.60
C ALA A 215 -22.61 9.92 11.24
N GLU A 216 -23.27 9.46 10.17
CA GLU A 216 -24.57 10.01 9.73
C GLU A 216 -25.78 9.38 10.45
N ALA A 217 -25.59 8.34 11.26
CA ALA A 217 -26.67 7.66 11.98
C ALA A 217 -26.98 8.25 13.38
N GLU A 218 -26.12 9.13 13.93
CA GLU A 218 -26.29 9.67 15.30
C GLU A 218 -26.58 11.18 15.37
N VAL A 219 -26.81 11.88 14.25
CA VAL A 219 -27.26 13.29 14.29
C VAL A 219 -28.62 13.43 13.61
N GLY A 220 -29.64 12.89 14.29
CA GLY A 220 -31.03 13.28 14.05
C GLY A 220 -31.27 14.66 14.64
N PHE A 221 -31.15 15.70 13.82
CA PHE A 221 -31.74 17.01 14.13
C PHE A 221 -32.58 17.47 12.95
N GLN A 222 -33.88 17.61 13.20
CA GLN A 222 -34.87 18.12 12.28
C GLN A 222 -34.57 19.59 11.97
N THR A 223 -34.42 19.90 10.69
CA THR A 223 -34.80 21.20 10.14
C THR A 223 -35.44 20.96 8.79
N GLU A 224 -36.75 21.15 8.74
CA GLU A 224 -37.50 21.28 7.49
C GLU A 224 -36.96 22.48 6.73
N PHE A 225 -36.43 22.25 5.53
CA PHE A 225 -36.25 23.28 4.52
C PHE A 225 -36.79 22.73 3.20
N ASN A 226 -37.93 23.28 2.78
CA ASN A 226 -38.40 23.18 1.41
C ASN A 226 -37.36 23.88 0.52
N PHE A 227 -36.80 23.16 -0.45
CA PHE A 227 -36.23 23.77 -1.63
C PHE A 227 -36.80 23.07 -2.86
N GLU A 228 -37.39 23.89 -3.72
CA GLU A 228 -38.04 23.55 -4.97
C GLU A 228 -37.07 22.81 -5.91
N GLU A 229 -37.60 21.86 -6.66
CA GLU A 229 -36.89 21.17 -7.74
C GLU A 229 -36.50 22.19 -8.82
N GLY A 230 -35.27 22.67 -8.76
CA GLY A 230 -34.58 23.34 -9.86
C GLY A 230 -33.64 22.36 -10.54
N GLU A 231 -33.88 22.08 -11.82
CA GLU A 231 -32.91 21.42 -12.70
C GLU A 231 -31.63 22.29 -12.78
N GLU A 232 -30.63 21.99 -11.95
CA GLU A 232 -29.27 22.47 -12.14
C GLU A 232 -28.42 21.35 -12.75
N THR A 233 -27.90 21.60 -13.94
CA THR A 233 -27.06 20.68 -14.70
C THR A 233 -25.73 20.43 -13.97
N GLU A 234 -25.25 19.18 -14.01
CA GLU A 234 -24.03 18.69 -13.32
C GLU A 234 -22.71 19.41 -13.70
N ASP A 235 -22.76 20.43 -14.57
CA ASP A 235 -21.59 21.13 -15.12
C ASP A 235 -21.25 22.49 -14.45
N GLU A 236 -22.00 22.97 -13.45
CA GLU A 236 -21.80 24.32 -12.86
C GLU A 236 -21.31 24.41 -11.41
N LEU A 237 -20.50 23.46 -10.92
CA LEU A 237 -19.95 23.53 -9.53
C LEU A 237 -18.41 23.52 -9.44
N TRP A 238 -17.73 24.12 -10.42
CA TRP A 238 -16.31 24.47 -10.29
C TRP A 238 -15.86 25.62 -11.23
N ARG A 239 -16.15 26.87 -10.88
CA ARG A 239 -15.69 28.09 -11.59
C ARG A 239 -14.48 28.80 -10.94
N GLY A 240 -13.69 28.11 -10.11
CA GLY A 240 -12.43 28.64 -9.58
C GLY A 240 -11.26 28.26 -10.49
N GLU A 241 -10.17 29.02 -10.51
CA GLU A 241 -8.88 28.44 -10.93
C GLU A 241 -8.42 27.43 -9.86
N PRO A 242 -7.72 26.32 -10.20
CA PRO A 242 -7.24 25.26 -9.28
C PRO A 242 -6.61 25.75 -7.97
N GLU A 243 -6.12 26.99 -7.93
CA GLU A 243 -5.42 27.56 -6.80
C GLU A 243 -5.96 28.94 -6.33
N GLY A 244 -6.96 29.55 -6.97
CA GLY A 244 -7.36 30.94 -6.69
C GLY A 244 -6.23 31.98 -6.91
N ASN A 245 -6.50 33.26 -6.60
CA ASN A 245 -5.59 34.40 -6.84
C ASN A 245 -4.16 34.18 -6.27
N PHE A 246 -3.15 34.76 -6.93
CA PHE A 246 -1.72 34.61 -6.63
C PHE A 246 -1.26 35.17 -5.26
N GLU A 247 -2.10 35.95 -4.56
CA GLU A 247 -1.75 36.61 -3.29
C GLU A 247 -1.73 35.69 -2.04
N GLY A 248 -1.64 34.37 -2.22
CA GLY A 248 -1.75 33.38 -1.14
C GLY A 248 -0.44 32.74 -0.66
N GLU A 249 0.70 33.09 -1.27
CA GLU A 249 2.02 32.56 -0.92
C GLU A 249 2.50 33.10 0.43
N VAL A 250 3.02 32.22 1.28
CA VAL A 250 3.67 32.58 2.54
C VAL A 250 5.08 32.00 2.58
N PRO A 251 6.05 32.67 3.23
CA PRO A 251 7.37 32.09 3.45
C PRO A 251 7.27 30.68 4.06
N PHE A 252 8.13 29.76 3.63
CA PHE A 252 8.03 28.35 4.05
C PHE A 252 8.01 28.18 5.59
N ALA A 253 8.82 28.98 6.29
CA ALA A 253 8.88 28.98 7.75
C ALA A 253 7.54 29.41 8.40
N GLU A 254 6.81 30.32 7.76
CA GLU A 254 5.50 30.80 8.22
C GLU A 254 4.39 29.81 7.86
N ALA A 255 4.48 29.15 6.70
CA ALA A 255 3.54 28.11 6.26
C ALA A 255 3.37 26.97 7.27
N LEU A 256 4.41 26.64 8.04
CA LEU A 256 4.35 25.62 9.10
C LEU A 256 3.48 26.00 10.29
N ARG A 257 3.29 27.30 10.51
CA ARG A 257 2.48 27.86 11.60
C ARG A 257 1.14 28.39 11.11
N ASP A 258 0.98 28.47 9.79
CA ASP A 258 -0.23 28.96 9.16
C ASP A 258 -1.44 28.06 9.50
N PRO A 259 -2.56 28.63 9.98
CA PRO A 259 -3.78 27.87 10.26
C PRO A 259 -4.27 27.05 9.07
N ARG A 260 -4.05 27.51 7.84
CA ARG A 260 -4.41 26.81 6.59
C ARG A 260 -3.64 25.51 6.40
N ALA A 261 -2.51 25.31 7.10
CA ALA A 261 -1.78 24.05 7.05
C ALA A 261 -2.41 22.97 7.96
N LYS A 262 -3.41 23.31 8.79
CA LYS A 262 -4.05 22.36 9.69
C LYS A 262 -5.11 21.55 8.95
N GLY A 263 -4.78 20.29 8.67
CA GLY A 263 -5.70 19.33 8.05
C GLY A 263 -5.44 19.13 6.55
N PRO A 264 -6.41 18.53 5.84
CA PRO A 264 -6.22 18.10 4.46
C PRO A 264 -6.21 19.29 3.50
N GLY A 265 -5.47 19.16 2.41
CA GLY A 265 -5.52 20.11 1.32
C GLY A 265 -4.40 19.95 0.32
N ILE A 266 -4.21 21.00 -0.48
CA ILE A 266 -3.17 21.11 -1.50
C ILE A 266 -2.18 22.17 -1.07
N TYR A 267 -0.91 21.95 -1.38
CA TYR A 267 0.13 22.94 -1.18
C TYR A 267 1.04 23.01 -2.39
N THR A 268 1.51 24.21 -2.67
CA THR A 268 2.41 24.50 -3.78
C THR A 268 3.66 25.15 -3.23
N LEU A 269 4.82 24.54 -3.46
CA LEU A 269 6.14 25.01 -3.07
C LEU A 269 6.77 25.84 -4.20
N PHE A 270 7.39 26.94 -3.83
CA PHE A 270 8.10 27.87 -4.69
C PHE A 270 9.53 28.05 -4.19
N LYS A 271 10.45 28.42 -5.09
CA LYS A 271 11.81 28.87 -4.76
C LYS A 271 12.15 30.09 -5.60
N GLY A 272 12.50 31.21 -4.97
CA GLY A 272 12.80 32.46 -5.65
C GLY A 272 11.68 32.93 -6.59
N GLY A 273 10.43 32.81 -6.15
CA GLY A 273 9.23 33.16 -6.92
C GLY A 273 8.87 32.19 -8.07
N LYS A 274 9.66 31.14 -8.29
CA LYS A 274 9.36 30.11 -9.28
C LYS A 274 8.72 28.90 -8.61
N ARG A 275 7.57 28.45 -9.13
CA ARG A 275 6.92 27.24 -8.65
C ARG A 275 7.84 26.04 -8.86
N LEU A 276 8.16 25.36 -7.76
CA LEU A 276 8.88 24.11 -7.79
C LEU A 276 7.92 22.93 -7.88
N TYR A 277 6.89 22.90 -7.04
CA TYR A 277 6.18 21.66 -6.75
C TYR A 277 4.75 21.94 -6.27
N ALA A 278 3.80 21.05 -6.56
CA ALA A 278 2.49 21.03 -5.92
C ALA A 278 2.10 19.60 -5.53
N GLY A 279 1.50 19.42 -4.36
CA GLY A 279 1.02 18.12 -3.91
C GLY A 279 -0.11 18.21 -2.90
N ARG A 280 -0.70 17.06 -2.58
CA ARG A 280 -1.74 16.95 -1.55
C ARG A 280 -1.22 16.28 -0.29
N ALA A 281 -1.86 16.59 0.84
CA ALA A 281 -1.69 15.83 2.06
C ALA A 281 -2.97 15.82 2.87
N ASP A 282 -3.20 14.74 3.62
CA ASP A 282 -4.29 14.67 4.61
C ASP A 282 -4.00 15.55 5.83
N ASN A 283 -2.73 15.96 5.98
CA ASN A 283 -2.30 16.96 6.92
C ASN A 283 -1.14 17.78 6.31
N LEU A 284 -1.46 18.98 5.81
CA LEU A 284 -0.50 19.86 5.14
C LEU A 284 0.68 20.22 6.06
N GLN A 285 0.43 20.52 7.33
CA GLN A 285 1.46 20.89 8.30
C GLN A 285 2.49 19.78 8.51
N ARG A 286 2.05 18.53 8.68
CA ARG A 286 2.94 17.36 8.83
C ARG A 286 3.78 17.14 7.58
N ARG A 287 3.18 17.34 6.40
CA ARG A 287 3.89 17.20 5.13
C ARG A 287 4.93 18.30 4.94
N LEU A 288 4.60 19.56 5.27
CA LEU A 288 5.57 20.66 5.28
C LEU A 288 6.71 20.41 6.28
N ALA A 289 6.42 19.84 7.46
CA ALA A 289 7.47 19.49 8.43
C ALA A 289 8.44 18.43 7.88
N THR A 290 7.93 17.51 7.06
CA THR A 290 8.74 16.50 6.35
C THR A 290 9.66 17.19 5.33
N HIS A 291 9.13 18.13 4.54
CA HIS A 291 9.93 18.94 3.62
C HIS A 291 11.01 19.76 4.32
N LEU A 292 10.69 20.37 5.47
CA LEU A 292 11.67 21.08 6.28
C LEU A 292 12.84 20.17 6.69
N TRP A 293 12.53 18.94 7.11
CA TRP A 293 13.54 17.96 7.49
C TRP A 293 14.45 17.61 6.31
N TYR A 294 13.89 17.42 5.11
CA TYR A 294 14.67 17.18 3.89
C TYR A 294 15.55 18.38 3.54
N MET A 295 15.00 19.60 3.54
CA MET A 295 15.76 20.82 3.25
C MET A 295 16.96 20.96 4.19
N LYS A 296 16.77 20.75 5.50
CA LYS A 296 17.86 20.80 6.49
C LYS A 296 18.91 19.71 6.28
N LYS A 297 18.50 18.50 5.90
CA LYS A 297 19.42 17.38 5.65
C LYS A 297 20.29 17.60 4.42
N HIS A 298 19.80 18.36 3.45
CA HIS A 298 20.47 18.64 2.18
C HIS A 298 21.04 20.07 2.09
N ASP A 299 21.19 20.74 3.23
CA ASP A 299 21.76 22.09 3.34
C ASP A 299 21.08 23.14 2.45
N ALA A 300 19.77 22.99 2.23
CA ALA A 300 18.98 23.94 1.47
C ALA A 300 18.58 25.13 2.35
N ASN A 301 18.80 26.35 1.86
CA ASN A 301 18.34 27.56 2.53
C ASN A 301 16.81 27.67 2.49
N VAL A 302 16.15 27.43 3.62
CA VAL A 302 14.69 27.49 3.75
C VAL A 302 14.12 28.88 3.42
N GLY A 303 14.91 29.94 3.61
CA GLY A 303 14.51 31.31 3.30
C GLY A 303 14.24 31.56 1.81
N ASP A 304 14.76 30.71 0.92
CA ASP A 304 14.55 30.83 -0.52
C ASP A 304 13.17 30.30 -0.96
N TYR A 305 12.43 29.65 -0.05
CA TYR A 305 11.22 28.92 -0.36
C TYR A 305 9.95 29.59 0.17
N ALA A 306 8.90 29.56 -0.63
CA ALA A 306 7.55 29.98 -0.26
C ALA A 306 6.55 28.84 -0.52
N VAL A 307 5.41 28.88 0.17
CA VAL A 307 4.35 27.89 0.04
C VAL A 307 3.01 28.60 -0.13
N LYS A 308 2.25 28.19 -1.13
CA LYS A 308 0.82 28.48 -1.21
C LYS A 308 0.04 27.33 -0.60
N LEU A 309 -0.83 27.63 0.35
CA LEU A 309 -1.68 26.65 1.05
C LEU A 309 -3.12 26.78 0.57
N THR A 310 -3.69 25.68 0.11
CA THR A 310 -5.09 25.57 -0.28
C THR A 310 -5.75 24.56 0.65
N PRO A 311 -6.19 24.98 1.86
CA PRO A 311 -6.85 24.10 2.81
C PRO A 311 -8.17 23.62 2.21
N LEU A 312 -8.46 22.34 2.38
CA LEU A 312 -9.69 21.73 1.93
C LEU A 312 -10.37 21.02 3.11
N ALA A 313 -10.44 21.74 4.23
CA ALA A 313 -11.15 21.28 5.43
C ALA A 313 -12.62 21.01 5.08
N GLY A 314 -13.09 19.79 5.36
CA GLY A 314 -14.44 19.34 5.00
C GLY A 314 -14.62 18.88 3.55
N ALA A 315 -13.56 18.84 2.74
CA ALA A 315 -13.65 18.24 1.40
C ALA A 315 -13.56 16.71 1.46
N ASP A 316 -14.52 16.04 0.84
CA ASP A 316 -14.48 14.59 0.62
C ASP A 316 -13.22 14.20 -0.20
N PRO A 317 -12.50 13.11 0.14
CA PRO A 317 -11.40 12.53 -0.64
C PRO A 317 -11.56 12.52 -2.18
N SER A 318 -12.77 12.34 -2.70
CA SER A 318 -13.04 12.40 -4.14
C SER A 318 -12.78 13.80 -4.73
N LYS A 319 -13.17 14.85 -3.99
CA LYS A 319 -12.96 16.27 -4.33
C LYS A 319 -11.48 16.60 -4.29
N LEU A 320 -10.74 16.10 -3.30
CA LEU A 320 -9.27 16.24 -3.20
C LEU A 320 -8.56 15.66 -4.44
N SER A 321 -8.93 14.45 -4.84
CA SER A 321 -8.38 13.77 -6.03
C SER A 321 -8.70 14.51 -7.33
N ARG A 322 -9.92 15.06 -7.44
CA ARG A 322 -10.36 15.83 -8.62
C ARG A 322 -9.59 17.13 -8.77
N VAL A 323 -9.40 17.88 -7.69
CA VAL A 323 -8.62 19.13 -7.71
C VAL A 323 -7.15 18.85 -8.02
N GLU A 324 -6.54 17.84 -7.39
CA GLU A 324 -5.17 17.39 -7.71
C GLU A 324 -5.03 17.04 -9.20
N SER A 325 -5.96 16.25 -9.73
CA SER A 325 -5.98 15.84 -11.14
C SER A 325 -6.16 17.02 -12.09
N ALA A 326 -6.95 18.03 -11.70
CA ALA A 326 -7.14 19.26 -12.47
C ALA A 326 -5.87 20.12 -12.47
N THR A 327 -5.22 20.29 -11.32
CA THR A 327 -3.94 21.00 -11.19
C THR A 327 -2.84 20.32 -12.00
N ILE A 328 -2.75 18.99 -11.95
CA ILE A 328 -1.79 18.21 -12.76
C ILE A 328 -2.11 18.32 -14.25
N ARG A 329 -3.38 18.22 -14.67
CA ARG A 329 -3.76 18.35 -16.09
C ARG A 329 -3.46 19.73 -16.66
N HIS A 330 -3.73 20.77 -15.88
CA HIS A 330 -3.54 22.15 -16.32
C HIS A 330 -2.06 22.51 -16.48
N TRP A 331 -1.16 21.89 -15.69
CA TRP A 331 0.25 22.29 -15.65
C TRP A 331 1.27 21.20 -16.08
N GLY A 332 0.85 19.96 -16.35
CA GLY A 332 1.67 18.85 -16.88
C GLY A 332 2.21 17.87 -15.83
N THR A 333 3.11 16.95 -16.24
CA THR A 333 3.95 16.11 -15.35
C THR A 333 5.41 16.26 -15.74
N ARG A 334 6.35 16.29 -14.78
CA ARG A 334 7.81 16.33 -15.06
C ARG A 334 8.44 14.97 -14.74
N THR A 335 9.28 14.48 -15.63
CA THR A 335 9.80 13.10 -15.67
C THR A 335 11.12 12.90 -14.92
N GLN A 336 11.69 13.95 -14.33
CA GLN A 336 12.92 13.89 -13.52
C GLN A 336 12.60 14.40 -12.11
N GLY A 337 12.87 13.59 -11.08
CA GLY A 337 12.66 13.97 -9.68
C GLY A 337 13.79 14.82 -9.14
N GLY A 338 13.43 15.86 -8.40
CA GLY A 338 14.36 16.77 -7.73
C GLY A 338 14.75 16.32 -6.32
N PRO A 339 15.69 17.03 -5.69
CA PRO A 339 16.24 16.69 -4.37
C PRO A 339 15.22 16.77 -3.21
N LEU A 340 14.04 17.36 -3.44
CA LEU A 340 12.96 17.49 -2.45
C LEU A 340 11.71 16.66 -2.76
N THR A 341 11.71 15.84 -3.83
CA THR A 341 10.54 15.01 -4.18
C THR A 341 10.90 13.62 -4.72
N ASN A 342 10.04 12.65 -4.40
CA ASN A 342 10.14 11.26 -4.81
C ASN A 342 9.25 11.04 -6.05
N VAL A 343 9.86 10.64 -7.17
CA VAL A 343 9.20 10.36 -8.47
C VAL A 343 8.01 9.38 -8.36
N LYS A 344 7.90 8.60 -7.27
CA LYS A 344 6.87 7.56 -7.08
C LYS A 344 5.44 8.08 -6.83
N THR A 345 5.21 9.37 -6.58
CA THR A 345 3.88 9.94 -6.25
C THR A 345 3.26 10.87 -7.31
N ARG A 346 3.82 10.98 -8.53
CA ARG A 346 3.36 11.88 -9.61
C ARG A 346 3.35 13.37 -9.21
N GLU A 347 4.51 13.88 -8.82
CA GLU A 347 4.70 15.28 -8.40
C GLU A 347 5.57 16.05 -9.44
N LEU A 348 5.15 17.27 -9.80
CA LEU A 348 5.71 18.16 -10.85
C LEU A 348 7.01 18.87 -10.40
N GLU A 349 8.01 19.07 -11.29
CA GLU A 349 9.16 19.98 -11.05
C GLU A 349 9.78 20.65 -12.29
N VAL A 350 10.00 21.98 -12.26
CA VAL A 350 10.77 22.70 -13.29
C VAL A 350 12.28 22.72 -13.03
N LEU A 351 13.08 22.10 -13.92
CA LEU A 351 14.56 22.17 -13.95
C LEU A 351 15.06 23.62 -13.78
N PRO A 352 16.15 23.86 -13.05
CA PRO A 352 16.87 25.12 -13.15
C PRO A 352 17.34 25.32 -14.60
N LEU A 353 17.09 26.52 -15.12
CA LEU A 353 17.66 27.00 -16.36
C LEU A 353 19.19 27.11 -16.20
N SER A 354 19.87 26.82 -17.31
CA SER A 354 21.29 26.99 -17.67
C SER A 354 22.34 26.11 -16.98
N THR A 355 22.85 25.19 -17.80
CA THR A 355 24.29 25.02 -18.13
C THR A 355 25.27 26.03 -17.53
N GLU A 356 26.44 25.50 -17.12
CA GLU A 356 27.67 26.17 -16.63
C GLU A 356 27.83 26.22 -15.10
N ALA A 357 28.71 25.35 -14.60
CA ALA A 357 29.65 25.55 -13.48
C ALA A 357 29.93 24.24 -12.72
N TRP A 358 30.71 23.35 -13.34
CA TRP A 358 31.62 22.46 -12.62
C TRP A 358 32.96 22.51 -13.36
N THR A 359 33.73 23.56 -13.06
CA THR A 359 35.19 23.48 -12.95
C THR A 359 35.52 23.39 -11.48
#